data_AF-A0A9X9F4C8-F1
#
_entry.id   AF-A0A9X9F4C8-F1
#
_cell.length_a   1.000
_cell.length_b   1.000
_cell.length_c   1.000
_cell.angle_alpha   90.00
_cell.angle_beta   90.00
_cell.angle_gamma   90.00
#
_symmetry.space_group_name_H-M   'P 1'
#
loop_
_entity.id
_entity.type
_entity.pdbx_description
1 polymer ?
#
loop_
_entity_poly.entity_id
_entity_poly.type
_entity_poly.pdbx_seq_one_letter_code
_entity_poly.pdbx_strand_id
1 'polypeptide(L)'
;VTLSLIFTEKTGMLPSGLVVPGYLALIFNEPVFMLLVLLISILTYVIVMYGVSRITILYGRRKFAAMLTVGICLKLIFDYFYPVLPFEVYEFRGIGVIVPGLIANTMQKQGIPLTIGST
;
A
#
# COMPACT_ATOMS: atom_id res chain seq x y z
N VAL A 1 8.08 5.88 17.47
CA VAL A 1 6.98 5.72 18.45
C VAL A 1 6.20 7.02 18.63
N THR A 2 6.85 8.13 18.96
CA THR A 2 6.20 9.45 19.14
C THR A 2 5.54 10.01 17.88
N LEU A 3 6.23 9.96 16.72
CA LEU A 3 5.65 10.35 15.42
C LEU A 3 4.43 9.52 15.04
N SER A 4 4.46 8.22 15.36
CA SER A 4 3.39 7.28 15.05
C SER A 4 2.15 7.50 15.93
N LEU A 5 2.35 7.90 17.19
CA LEU A 5 1.28 8.31 18.10
C LEU A 5 0.63 9.61 17.64
N ILE A 6 1.43 10.63 17.30
CA ILE A 6 0.92 11.92 16.82
C ILE A 6 0.09 11.75 15.53
N PHE A 7 0.52 10.89 14.61
CA PHE A 7 -0.21 10.62 13.37
C PHE A 7 -1.53 9.89 13.62
N THR A 8 -1.51 8.91 14.53
CA THR A 8 -2.70 8.16 14.96
C THR A 8 -3.71 9.06 15.67
N GLU A 9 -3.22 9.99 16.49
CA GLU A 9 -4.01 10.90 17.32
C GLU A 9 -4.59 12.07 16.51
N LYS A 10 -3.91 12.50 15.44
CA LYS A 10 -4.39 13.57 14.55
C LYS A 10 -5.37 13.10 13.48
N THR A 11 -5.22 11.88 12.97
CA THR A 11 -6.05 11.37 11.87
C THR A 11 -7.21 10.50 12.35
N GLY A 12 -7.17 9.99 13.59
CA GLY A 12 -8.22 9.10 14.14
C GLY A 12 -8.36 7.77 13.37
N MET A 13 -7.40 7.50 12.49
CA MET A 13 -7.43 6.41 11.54
C MET A 13 -6.64 5.24 12.13
N LEU A 14 -7.21 4.04 12.06
CA LEU A 14 -6.49 2.78 12.22
C LEU A 14 -6.36 2.09 10.85
N PRO A 15 -5.40 2.49 10.00
CA PRO A 15 -5.14 1.80 8.76
C PRO A 15 -3.91 0.90 8.97
N SER A 16 -4.12 -0.39 9.20
CA SER A 16 -3.02 -1.37 9.13
C SER A 16 -1.80 -1.07 10.03
N GLY A 17 -2.07 -0.50 11.22
CA GLY A 17 -1.21 -0.35 12.41
C GLY A 17 0.29 -0.23 12.19
N LEU A 18 0.83 1.00 12.29
CA LEU A 18 2.26 1.35 12.42
C LEU A 18 3.22 0.93 11.27
N VAL A 19 2.95 -0.16 10.54
CA VAL A 19 3.84 -0.72 9.53
C VAL A 19 3.94 0.18 8.30
N VAL A 20 2.80 0.71 7.82
CA VAL A 20 2.75 1.60 6.65
C VAL A 20 3.51 2.92 6.88
N PRO A 21 3.23 3.71 7.94
CA PRO A 21 3.99 4.94 8.19
C PRO A 21 5.44 4.65 8.56
N GLY A 22 5.73 3.52 9.21
CA GLY A 22 7.10 3.07 9.47
C GLY A 22 7.87 2.83 8.18
N TYR A 23 7.26 2.15 7.21
CA TYR A 23 7.88 1.92 5.90
C TYR A 23 8.03 3.22 5.09
N LEU A 24 7.01 4.09 5.09
CA LEU A 24 7.10 5.40 4.42
C LEU A 24 8.20 6.29 5.00
N ALA A 25 8.44 6.24 6.31
CA ALA A 25 9.53 6.96 6.96
C ALA A 25 10.92 6.44 6.54
N LEU A 26 11.05 5.15 6.25
CA LEU A 26 12.31 4.55 5.78
C LEU A 26 12.63 4.99 4.35
N ILE A 27 11.64 4.95 3.45
CA ILE A 27 11.80 5.36 2.05
C ILE A 27 11.64 6.88 1.85
N PHE A 28 11.64 7.67 2.93
CA PHE A 28 11.38 9.11 2.86
C PHE A 28 12.45 9.86 2.05
N ASN A 29 13.69 9.38 2.11
CA ASN A 29 14.80 9.96 1.33
C ASN A 29 14.74 9.60 -0.16
N GLU A 30 13.86 8.67 -0.56
CA GLU A 30 13.75 8.18 -1.93
C GLU A 30 12.33 8.41 -2.49
N PRO A 31 12.05 9.61 -3.02
CA PRO A 31 10.71 9.99 -3.46
C PRO A 31 10.17 9.11 -4.60
N VAL A 32 11.05 8.53 -5.41
CA VAL A 32 10.67 7.62 -6.50
C VAL A 32 10.04 6.33 -5.97
N PHE A 33 10.60 5.75 -4.91
CA PHE A 33 10.03 4.55 -4.29
C PHE A 33 8.69 4.85 -3.61
N MET A 34 8.56 6.03 -2.99
CA MET A 34 7.29 6.47 -2.42
C MET A 34 6.19 6.56 -3.50
N LEU A 35 6.50 7.16 -4.65
CA LEU A 35 5.59 7.22 -5.79
C LEU A 35 5.24 5.85 -6.35
N LEU A 36 6.21 4.94 -6.47
CA LEU A 36 5.96 3.57 -6.93
C LEU A 36 5.03 2.80 -5.99
N VAL A 37 5.26 2.89 -4.68
CA VAL A 37 4.41 2.25 -3.66
C VAL A 37 2.99 2.79 -3.74
N LEU A 38 2.82 4.11 -3.84
CA LEU A 38 1.50 4.73 -4.02
C LEU A 38 0.83 4.28 -5.31
N LEU A 39 1.55 4.26 -6.43
CA LEU A 39 1.05 3.81 -7.72
C LEU A 39 0.57 2.35 -7.67
N ILE A 40 1.38 1.45 -7.13
CA ILE A 40 1.02 0.04 -6.96
C ILE A 40 -0.20 -0.10 -6.04
N SER A 41 -0.28 0.69 -4.98
CA SER A 41 -1.42 0.69 -4.04
C SER A 41 -2.73 1.12 -4.73
N ILE A 42 -2.67 2.18 -5.53
CA ILE A 42 -3.82 2.68 -6.31
C ILE A 42 -4.25 1.63 -7.34
N LEU A 43 -3.30 1.05 -8.08
CA LEU A 43 -3.59 -0.02 -9.04
C LEU A 43 -4.23 -1.23 -8.35
N THR A 44 -3.69 -1.65 -7.22
CA THR A 44 -4.23 -2.75 -6.41
C THR A 44 -5.67 -2.47 -6.01
N TYR A 45 -5.93 -1.26 -5.50
CA TYR A 45 -7.27 -0.82 -5.13
C TYR A 45 -8.23 -0.88 -6.32
N VAL A 46 -7.84 -0.32 -7.46
CA VAL A 46 -8.67 -0.29 -8.67
C VAL A 46 -8.95 -1.70 -9.20
N ILE A 47 -7.93 -2.54 -9.30
CA ILE A 47 -8.06 -3.91 -9.79
C ILE A 47 -9.01 -4.73 -8.90
N VAL A 48 -8.87 -4.63 -7.58
CA VAL A 48 -9.71 -5.39 -6.65
C VAL A 48 -11.14 -4.87 -6.63
N MET A 49 -11.33 -3.54 -6.61
CA MET A 49 -12.67 -2.93 -6.53
C MET A 49 -13.45 -3.01 -7.83
N TYR A 50 -12.83 -2.76 -8.97
CA TYR A 50 -13.52 -2.70 -10.26
C TYR A 50 -13.43 -4.02 -11.04
N GLY A 51 -12.36 -4.80 -10.85
CA GLY A 51 -12.20 -6.11 -11.49
C GLY A 51 -12.70 -7.26 -10.62
N VAL A 52 -11.98 -7.53 -9.53
CA VAL A 52 -12.18 -8.77 -8.74
C VAL A 52 -13.54 -8.76 -8.02
N SER A 53 -14.03 -7.60 -7.57
CA SER A 53 -15.36 -7.46 -6.96
C SER A 53 -16.52 -7.75 -7.91
N ARG A 54 -16.30 -7.77 -9.24
CA ARG A 54 -17.33 -8.11 -10.24
C ARG A 54 -17.43 -9.62 -10.47
N ILE A 55 -16.32 -10.34 -10.27
CA ILE A 55 -16.22 -11.79 -10.49
C ILE A 55 -16.50 -12.56 -9.20
N THR A 56 -16.13 -11.98 -8.05
CA THR A 56 -16.25 -12.65 -6.74
C THR A 56 -16.92 -11.76 -5.71
N ILE A 57 -17.82 -12.38 -4.94
CA ILE A 57 -18.49 -11.73 -3.81
C ILE A 57 -17.47 -11.56 -2.67
N LEU A 58 -16.81 -10.40 -2.62
CA LEU A 58 -15.78 -10.06 -1.65
C LEU A 58 -16.35 -9.23 -0.50
N TYR A 59 -16.80 -9.91 0.57
CA TYR A 59 -17.26 -9.26 1.81
C TYR A 59 -16.27 -9.44 2.98
N GLY A 60 -16.16 -8.40 3.81
CA GLY A 60 -15.43 -8.43 5.08
C GLY A 60 -13.95 -8.81 4.95
N ARG A 61 -13.52 -9.83 5.71
CA ARG A 61 -12.11 -10.31 5.79
C ARG A 61 -11.55 -10.82 4.46
N ARG A 62 -12.41 -11.32 3.55
CA ARG A 62 -11.98 -11.82 2.23
C ARG A 62 -11.50 -10.70 1.31
N LYS A 63 -12.06 -9.50 1.45
CA LYS A 63 -11.65 -8.31 0.70
C LYS A 63 -10.23 -7.88 1.05
N PHE A 64 -9.86 -7.98 2.33
CA PHE A 64 -8.51 -7.70 2.79
C PHE A 64 -7.48 -8.67 2.20
N ALA A 65 -7.79 -9.97 2.22
CA ALA A 65 -6.92 -10.99 1.62
C ALA A 65 -6.73 -10.75 0.12
N ALA A 66 -7.79 -10.41 -0.62
CA ALA A 66 -7.69 -10.09 -2.04
C ALA A 66 -6.82 -8.85 -2.31
N MET A 67 -6.95 -7.78 -1.51
CA MET A 67 -6.08 -6.59 -1.59
C MET A 67 -4.61 -6.93 -1.36
N LEU A 68 -4.32 -7.76 -0.36
CA LEU A 68 -2.96 -8.24 -0.11
C LEU A 68 -2.43 -9.07 -1.27
N THR A 69 -3.18 -10.08 -1.73
CA THR A 69 -2.73 -10.96 -2.81
C THR A 69 -2.46 -10.18 -4.09
N VAL A 70 -3.38 -9.30 -4.50
CA VAL A 70 -3.21 -8.50 -5.72
C VAL A 70 -2.05 -7.52 -5.58
N GLY A 71 -1.89 -6.87 -4.42
CA GLY A 71 -0.77 -5.98 -4.16
C GLY A 71 0.59 -6.68 -4.23
N ILE A 72 0.68 -7.88 -3.65
CA ILE A 72 1.86 -8.74 -3.72
C ILE A 72 2.15 -9.13 -5.18
N CYS A 73 1.14 -9.59 -5.92
CA CYS A 73 1.29 -9.97 -7.33
C CYS A 73 1.77 -8.80 -8.19
N LEU A 74 1.17 -7.61 -8.05
CA LEU A 74 1.59 -6.43 -8.80
C LEU A 74 3.02 -6.03 -8.45
N LYS A 75 3.37 -6.03 -7.16
CA LYS A 75 4.72 -5.68 -6.72
C LYS A 75 5.77 -6.66 -7.28
N LEU A 76 5.47 -7.96 -7.29
CA LEU A 76 6.34 -8.98 -7.91
C LEU A 76 6.46 -8.81 -9.43
N ILE A 77 5.37 -8.44 -10.12
CA ILE A 77 5.39 -8.15 -11.56
C ILE A 77 6.29 -6.93 -11.83
N PHE A 78 6.11 -5.84 -11.07
CA PHE A 78 6.94 -4.64 -11.18
C PHE A 78 8.42 -4.92 -10.88
N ASP A 79 8.71 -5.73 -9.84
CA ASP A 79 10.07 -6.18 -9.52
C ASP A 79 10.67 -7.05 -10.63
N TYR A 80 9.86 -7.86 -11.34
CA TYR A 80 10.31 -8.71 -12.45
C TYR A 80 10.63 -7.92 -13.72
N PHE A 81 9.86 -6.87 -14.02
CA PHE A 81 10.14 -5.96 -15.13
C PHE A 81 11.33 -5.01 -14.85
N TYR A 82 11.98 -5.14 -13.70
CA TYR A 82 13.11 -4.32 -13.26
C TYR A 82 14.45 -4.91 -13.73
N PRO A 83 15.12 -4.29 -14.73
CA PRO A 83 16.42 -3.66 -14.48
C PRO A 83 16.65 -2.34 -15.26
N VAL A 84 15.59 -1.62 -15.66
CA VAL A 84 15.71 -0.41 -16.52
C VAL A 84 15.98 0.88 -15.71
N LEU A 85 15.87 0.87 -14.37
CA LEU A 85 16.12 2.02 -13.51
C LEU A 85 17.17 1.68 -12.42
N PRO A 86 18.18 2.53 -12.19
CA PRO A 86 19.33 2.21 -11.35
C PRO A 86 19.03 2.52 -9.88
N PHE A 87 18.23 1.68 -9.22
CA PHE A 87 17.92 1.89 -7.80
C PHE A 87 18.12 0.60 -7.01
N GLU A 88 18.80 0.69 -5.86
CA GLU A 88 19.16 -0.45 -5.03
C GLU A 88 17.94 -0.97 -4.25
N VAL A 89 17.41 -2.13 -4.67
CA VAL A 89 16.21 -2.77 -4.09
C VAL A 89 16.56 -3.54 -2.79
N TYR A 90 17.62 -3.17 -2.09
CA TYR A 90 18.23 -4.03 -1.07
C TYR A 90 17.52 -4.00 0.29
N GLU A 91 16.76 -2.95 0.59
CA GLU A 91 16.17 -2.81 1.92
C GLU A 91 14.69 -3.29 1.94
N PHE A 92 14.49 -4.50 2.46
CA PHE A 92 13.21 -5.06 2.87
C PHE A 92 12.22 -5.47 1.76
N ARG A 93 12.66 -6.36 0.86
CA ARG A 93 11.79 -7.13 -0.05
C ARG A 93 10.52 -7.67 0.64
N GLY A 94 10.59 -8.10 1.90
CA GLY A 94 9.43 -8.64 2.63
C GLY A 94 8.37 -7.60 3.02
N ILE A 95 8.78 -6.47 3.60
CA ILE A 95 7.84 -5.44 4.09
C ILE A 95 7.28 -4.65 2.91
N GLY A 96 8.13 -4.24 1.95
CA GLY A 96 7.71 -3.48 0.78
C GLY A 96 6.78 -4.23 -0.18
N VAL A 97 6.76 -5.56 -0.14
CA VAL A 97 5.79 -6.40 -0.88
C VAL A 97 4.38 -6.26 -0.31
N ILE A 98 4.25 -6.13 1.01
CA ILE A 98 2.97 -6.17 1.72
C ILE A 98 2.35 -4.77 1.83
N VAL A 99 3.18 -3.73 1.94
CA VAL A 99 2.74 -2.34 2.15
C VAL A 99 1.74 -1.85 1.10
N PRO A 100 1.93 -2.06 -0.22
CA PRO A 100 0.97 -1.59 -1.20
C PRO A 100 -0.44 -2.20 -1.04
N GLY A 101 -0.50 -3.49 -0.67
CA GLY A 101 -1.78 -4.16 -0.38
C GLY A 101 -2.44 -3.64 0.90
N LEU A 102 -1.64 -3.26 1.91
CA LEU A 102 -2.14 -2.61 3.12
C LEU A 102 -2.70 -1.21 2.82
N ILE A 103 -2.01 -0.40 2.02
CA ILE A 103 -2.46 0.95 1.61
C ILE A 103 -3.73 0.84 0.76
N ALA A 104 -3.79 -0.09 -0.19
CA ALA A 104 -4.99 -0.31 -1.01
C ALA A 104 -6.22 -0.65 -0.14
N ASN A 105 -6.02 -1.49 0.89
CA ASN A 105 -7.08 -1.81 1.84
C ASN A 105 -7.49 -0.61 2.71
N THR A 106 -6.59 0.33 2.99
CA THR A 106 -6.91 1.49 3.82
C THR A 106 -7.67 2.54 3.00
N MET A 107 -7.27 2.76 1.74
CA MET A 107 -8.07 3.49 0.75
C MET A 107 -9.49 2.93 0.63
N GLN A 108 -9.63 1.60 0.70
CA GLN A 108 -10.94 0.94 0.68
C GLN A 108 -11.81 1.21 1.90
N LYS A 109 -11.22 1.29 3.09
CA LYS A 109 -11.95 1.49 4.34
C LYS A 109 -12.26 2.97 4.61
N GLN A 110 -11.41 3.88 4.12
CA GLN A 110 -11.46 5.31 4.47
C GLN A 110 -11.88 6.21 3.30
N GLY A 111 -11.86 5.73 2.05
CA GLY A 111 -12.16 6.52 0.86
C GLY A 111 -10.95 7.26 0.30
N ILE A 112 -10.89 7.36 -1.03
CA ILE A 112 -9.76 7.95 -1.81
C ILE A 112 -9.42 9.41 -1.40
N PRO A 113 -10.38 10.35 -1.21
CA PRO A 113 -10.03 11.75 -0.97
C PRO A 113 -9.44 12.00 0.42
N LEU A 114 -9.69 11.15 1.41
CA LEU A 114 -9.10 11.29 2.75
C LEU A 114 -7.64 10.82 2.80
N THR A 115 -7.23 9.89 1.93
CA THR A 115 -5.86 9.36 1.89
C THR A 115 -4.87 10.31 1.22
N ILE A 116 -5.31 11.08 0.20
CA ILE A 116 -4.45 12.06 -0.50
C ILE A 116 -4.23 13.33 0.35
N GLY A 117 -5.19 13.71 1.21
CA GLY A 117 -5.06 14.89 2.07
C GLY A 117 -4.30 14.68 3.37
N SER A 118 -4.01 13.42 3.75
CA SER A 118 -3.29 13.06 4.98
C SER A 118 -1.94 12.36 4.73
N THR A 119 -1.51 12.21 3.47
CA THR A 119 -0.17 11.73 3.10
C THR A 119 0.64 12.90 2.59
#